data_AF-A0A355CL35-F1
#
_entry.id   AF-A0A355CL35-F1
#
_cell.length_a   1.000
_cell.length_b   1.000
_cell.length_c   1.000
_cell.angle_alpha   90.00
_cell.angle_beta   90.00
_cell.angle_gamma   90.00
#
_symmetry.space_group_name_H-M   'P 1'
#
loop_
_entity.id
_entity.type
_entity.pdbx_description
1 polymer ?
#
loop_
_entity_poly.entity_id
_entity_poly.type
_entity_poly.pdbx_seq_one_letter_code
_entity_poly.pdbx_strand_id
1 'polypeptide(L)'
;YLELEITETTAMQDVDYTTKVLKDLQNMGVQIALDDFGTGYCSLNYLKKFPLNILKIDKSFVSEMTTDPCERAIANAVATLGRDLNLSVVAEGVETQEQLECLRELHCQEIQGHYFSPALSVNDASKLLVNSWLKKAKIA
;
A
#
# COMPACT_ATOMS: atom_id res chain seq x y z
N TYR A 1 -15.79 -2.23 -3.42
CA TYR A 1 -15.82 -3.45 -2.59
C TYR A 1 -14.77 -4.48 -3.03
N LEU A 2 -13.85 -4.17 -3.95
CA LEU A 2 -12.78 -5.07 -4.38
C LEU A 2 -11.56 -4.23 -4.79
N GLU A 3 -10.39 -4.70 -4.37
CA GLU A 3 -9.08 -4.16 -4.74
C GLU A 3 -8.26 -5.26 -5.40
N LEU A 4 -7.50 -4.90 -6.43
CA LEU A 4 -6.52 -5.79 -7.06
C LEU A 4 -5.14 -5.16 -6.96
N GLU A 5 -4.21 -5.93 -6.39
CA GLU A 5 -2.81 -5.58 -6.29
C GLU A 5 -2.05 -6.16 -7.50
N ILE A 6 -1.19 -5.35 -8.11
CA ILE A 6 -0.30 -5.78 -9.18
C ILE A 6 1.13 -5.41 -8.84
N THR A 7 2.08 -6.32 -9.06
CA THR A 7 3.50 -6.02 -8.85
C THR A 7 4.04 -5.14 -9.97
N GLU A 8 5.11 -4.38 -9.69
CA GLU A 8 5.79 -3.58 -10.72
C GLU A 8 6.19 -4.41 -11.94
N THR A 9 6.75 -5.61 -11.72
CA THR A 9 7.17 -6.48 -12.82
C THR A 9 6.01 -6.84 -13.73
N THR A 10 4.84 -7.20 -13.16
CA THR A 10 3.64 -7.52 -13.94
C THR A 10 3.15 -6.30 -14.71
N ALA A 11 3.13 -5.13 -14.06
CA ALA A 11 2.70 -3.88 -14.68
C ALA A 11 3.54 -3.49 -15.91
N MET A 12 4.82 -3.86 -15.87
CA MET A 12 5.82 -3.44 -16.86
C MET A 12 6.04 -4.43 -18.01
N GLN A 13 5.46 -5.64 -17.97
CA GLN A 13 5.60 -6.63 -19.05
C GLN A 13 5.04 -6.14 -20.40
N ASP A 14 3.84 -5.56 -20.38
CA ASP A 14 3.22 -4.89 -21.52
C ASP A 14 2.42 -3.70 -20.98
N VAL A 15 3.02 -2.51 -21.05
CA VAL A 15 2.46 -1.30 -20.44
C VAL A 15 1.15 -0.90 -21.10
N ASP A 16 1.03 -1.02 -22.43
CA ASP A 16 -0.14 -0.57 -23.16
C ASP A 16 -1.32 -1.52 -22.92
N TYR A 17 -1.07 -2.83 -22.97
CA TYR A 17 -2.07 -3.84 -22.62
C TYR A 17 -2.50 -3.71 -21.16
N THR A 18 -1.54 -3.60 -20.24
CA THR A 18 -1.85 -3.50 -18.80
C THR A 18 -2.65 -2.25 -18.50
N THR A 19 -2.25 -1.09 -19.03
CA THR A 19 -2.99 0.16 -18.86
C THR A 19 -4.44 0.03 -19.34
N LYS A 20 -4.67 -0.65 -20.47
CA LYS A 20 -6.02 -0.90 -20.99
C LYS A 20 -6.84 -1.76 -20.02
N VAL A 21 -6.31 -2.90 -19.59
CA VAL A 21 -7.01 -3.83 -18.68
C VAL A 21 -7.33 -3.15 -17.34
N LEU A 22 -6.39 -2.42 -16.77
CA LEU A 22 -6.60 -1.72 -15.50
C LEU A 22 -7.67 -0.63 -15.61
N LYS A 23 -7.75 0.08 -16.74
CA LYS A 23 -8.82 1.06 -16.99
C LYS A 23 -10.18 0.38 -17.08
N ASP A 24 -10.26 -0.76 -17.77
CA ASP A 24 -11.50 -1.53 -17.87
C ASP A 24 -11.96 -2.01 -16.49
N LEU A 25 -11.04 -2.48 -15.64
CA LEU A 25 -11.32 -2.86 -14.24
C LEU A 25 -11.78 -1.68 -13.38
N GLN A 26 -11.12 -0.52 -13.49
CA GLN A 26 -11.56 0.69 -12.79
C GLN A 26 -12.96 1.14 -13.23
N ASN A 27 -13.28 1.04 -14.52
CA ASN A 27 -14.62 1.34 -15.04
C ASN A 27 -15.70 0.41 -14.46
N MET A 28 -15.32 -0.78 -13.96
CA MET A 28 -16.18 -1.70 -13.22
C MET A 28 -16.26 -1.39 -11.70
N GLY A 29 -15.53 -0.38 -11.23
CA GLY A 29 -15.48 0.01 -9.82
C GLY A 29 -14.46 -0.76 -8.97
N VAL A 30 -13.49 -1.43 -9.60
CA VAL A 30 -12.38 -2.11 -8.92
C VAL A 30 -11.27 -1.10 -8.61
N GLN A 31 -10.73 -1.13 -7.39
CA GLN A 31 -9.56 -0.33 -7.03
C GLN A 31 -8.28 -1.06 -7.42
N ILE A 32 -7.28 -0.32 -7.90
CA ILE A 32 -6.00 -0.87 -8.33
C ILE A 32 -4.89 -0.35 -7.42
N ALA A 33 -4.11 -1.27 -6.85
CA ALA A 33 -2.93 -0.98 -6.07
C ALA A 33 -1.67 -1.42 -6.82
N LEU A 34 -0.63 -0.60 -6.78
CA LEU A 34 0.70 -1.00 -7.22
C LEU A 34 1.49 -1.52 -6.01
N ASP A 35 1.88 -2.77 -6.09
CA ASP A 35 2.58 -3.53 -5.05
C ASP A 35 4.11 -3.45 -5.22
N ASP A 36 4.83 -3.63 -4.11
CA ASP A 36 6.30 -3.63 -4.03
C ASP A 36 6.97 -2.39 -4.65
N PHE A 37 6.35 -1.20 -4.53
CA PHE A 37 6.88 -0.01 -5.22
C PHE A 37 8.23 0.45 -4.66
N GLY A 38 9.19 0.67 -5.55
CA GLY A 38 10.56 1.09 -5.25
C GLY A 38 11.61 0.01 -5.48
N THR A 39 11.21 -1.21 -5.86
CA THR A 39 12.12 -2.36 -6.00
C THR A 39 12.73 -2.54 -7.40
N GLY A 40 12.26 -1.80 -8.42
CA GLY A 40 13.14 -1.40 -9.53
C GLY A 40 12.57 -1.29 -10.96
N TYR A 41 11.37 -1.76 -11.27
CA TYR A 41 10.88 -1.85 -12.66
C TYR A 41 10.02 -0.64 -13.09
N CYS A 42 9.29 -0.02 -12.16
CA CYS A 42 8.35 1.05 -12.48
C CYS A 42 9.01 2.45 -12.37
N SER A 43 9.20 3.12 -13.50
CA SER A 43 9.62 4.53 -13.48
C SER A 43 8.45 5.46 -13.13
N LEU A 44 8.76 6.65 -12.59
CA LEU A 44 7.77 7.71 -12.33
C LEU A 44 6.90 8.06 -13.56
N ASN A 45 7.47 7.94 -14.76
CA ASN A 45 6.75 8.22 -16.00
C ASN A 45 5.70 7.15 -16.36
N TYR A 46 5.85 5.92 -15.84
CA TYR A 46 4.85 4.87 -15.97
C TYR A 46 3.84 4.90 -14.84
N LEU A 47 4.29 5.22 -13.62
CA LEU A 47 3.41 5.40 -12.46
C LEU A 47 2.24 6.36 -12.78
N LYS A 48 2.54 7.50 -13.41
CA LYS A 48 1.51 8.48 -13.81
C LYS A 48 0.56 8.02 -14.93
N LYS A 49 0.90 6.96 -15.68
CA LYS A 49 0.09 6.43 -16.79
C LYS A 49 -0.91 5.39 -16.32
N PHE A 50 -0.55 4.64 -15.28
CA PHE A 50 -1.42 3.62 -14.74
C PHE A 50 -2.59 4.25 -13.98
N PRO A 51 -3.81 3.72 -14.15
CA PRO A 51 -4.97 4.16 -13.40
C PRO A 51 -4.91 3.54 -12.00
N LEU A 52 -4.08 4.09 -11.13
CA LEU A 52 -3.88 3.59 -9.77
C LEU A 52 -4.77 4.34 -8.78
N ASN A 53 -5.11 3.66 -7.68
CA ASN A 53 -5.76 4.23 -6.52
C ASN A 53 -4.83 4.21 -5.30
N ILE A 54 -3.98 3.20 -5.23
CA ILE A 54 -3.16 2.89 -4.06
C ILE A 54 -1.72 2.62 -4.48
N LEU A 55 -0.79 3.09 -3.67
CA LEU A 55 0.64 2.84 -3.79
C LEU A 55 1.13 2.17 -2.51
N LYS A 56 1.71 0.96 -2.63
CA LYS A 56 2.20 0.21 -1.48
C LYS A 56 3.72 0.40 -1.33
N ILE A 57 4.16 0.77 -0.13
CA ILE A 57 5.58 0.85 0.22
C ILE A 57 6.04 -0.56 0.60
N ASP A 58 7.01 -1.10 -0.14
CA ASP A 58 7.56 -2.42 0.10
C ASP A 58 8.09 -2.55 1.55
N LYS A 59 7.88 -3.73 2.13
CA LYS A 59 8.34 -4.07 3.47
C LYS A 59 9.85 -3.90 3.66
N SER A 60 10.68 -4.01 2.63
CA SER A 60 12.13 -3.85 2.73
C SER A 60 12.46 -2.46 3.28
N PHE A 61 11.83 -1.42 2.72
CA PHE A 61 12.01 -0.03 3.16
C PHE A 61 11.48 0.16 4.58
N VAL A 62 10.33 -0.43 4.91
CA VAL A 62 9.71 -0.31 6.23
C VAL A 62 10.53 -1.03 7.31
N SER A 63 11.11 -2.19 6.98
CA SER A 63 11.83 -3.03 7.93
C SER A 63 13.10 -2.36 8.47
N GLU A 64 13.79 -1.58 7.63
CA GLU A 64 15.08 -0.97 7.95
C GLU A 64 15.00 0.54 8.24
N MET A 65 13.85 1.21 8.01
CA MET A 65 13.73 2.68 8.14
C MET A 65 14.07 3.25 9.53
N THR A 66 14.02 2.45 10.59
CA THR A 66 14.35 2.91 11.95
C THR A 66 15.85 2.98 12.20
N THR A 67 16.64 2.25 11.42
CA THR A 67 18.10 2.12 11.58
C THR A 67 18.88 2.64 10.38
N ASP A 68 18.30 2.63 9.18
CA ASP A 68 18.91 3.13 7.96
C ASP A 68 18.22 4.43 7.47
N PRO A 69 18.91 5.58 7.52
CA PRO A 69 18.40 6.85 7.00
C PRO A 69 18.06 6.82 5.50
N CYS A 70 18.73 6.01 4.69
CA CYS A 70 18.45 5.86 3.26
C CYS A 70 17.10 5.20 3.05
N GLU A 71 16.84 4.09 3.74
CA GLU A 71 15.56 3.37 3.67
C GLU A 71 14.41 4.26 4.15
N ARG A 72 14.63 5.03 5.23
CA ARG A 72 13.68 6.06 5.69
C ARG A 72 13.43 7.15 4.64
N ALA A 73 14.47 7.60 3.95
CA ALA A 73 14.34 8.62 2.91
C ALA A 73 13.56 8.09 1.69
N ILE A 74 13.76 6.82 1.33
CA ILE A 74 13.01 6.17 0.25
C ILE A 74 11.54 6.03 0.65
N ALA A 75 11.23 5.50 1.83
CA ALA A 75 9.86 5.42 2.33
C ALA A 75 9.16 6.79 2.34
N ASN A 76 9.88 7.85 2.76
CA ASN A 76 9.36 9.22 2.74
C ASN A 76 9.09 9.73 1.31
N ALA A 77 10.00 9.44 0.37
CA ALA A 77 9.84 9.83 -1.02
C ALA A 77 8.61 9.16 -1.64
N VAL A 78 8.42 7.85 -1.40
CA VAL A 78 7.24 7.11 -1.87
C VAL A 78 5.96 7.64 -1.23
N ALA A 79 5.95 7.86 0.09
CA ALA A 79 4.79 8.42 0.79
C ALA A 79 4.40 9.81 0.26
N THR A 80 5.39 10.67 0.02
CA THR A 80 5.16 12.01 -0.54
C THR A 80 4.65 11.93 -1.98
N LEU A 81 5.26 11.10 -2.81
CA LEU A 81 4.84 10.90 -4.21
C LEU A 81 3.39 10.41 -4.30
N GLY A 82 3.02 9.40 -3.50
CA GLY A 82 1.66 8.88 -3.47
C GLY A 82 0.64 9.96 -3.11
N ARG A 83 0.91 10.76 -2.06
CA ARG A 83 0.07 11.90 -1.70
C ARG A 83 -0.08 12.91 -2.82
N ASP A 84 1.03 13.33 -3.43
CA ASP A 84 1.04 14.36 -4.48
C ASP A 84 0.32 13.89 -5.75
N LEU A 85 0.26 12.58 -5.98
CA LEU A 85 -0.51 11.95 -7.06
C LEU A 85 -1.96 11.64 -6.69
N ASN A 86 -2.43 12.05 -5.50
CA ASN A 86 -3.74 11.71 -4.94
C ASN A 86 -4.00 10.20 -4.84
N LEU A 87 -2.95 9.42 -4.57
CA LEU A 87 -3.03 8.00 -4.27
C LEU A 87 -3.10 7.81 -2.75
N SER A 88 -3.81 6.77 -2.31
CA SER A 88 -3.68 6.29 -0.94
C SER A 88 -2.36 5.55 -0.81
N VAL A 89 -1.64 5.73 0.31
CA VAL A 89 -0.36 5.06 0.54
C VAL A 89 -0.52 4.07 1.68
N VAL A 90 -0.14 2.82 1.41
CA VAL A 90 -0.13 1.73 2.38
C VAL A 90 1.32 1.32 2.64
N ALA A 91 1.78 1.34 3.88
CA ALA A 91 3.09 0.79 4.23
C ALA A 91 2.97 -0.67 4.69
N GLU A 92 3.76 -1.55 4.09
CA GLU A 92 3.71 -2.98 4.38
C GLU A 92 4.78 -3.45 5.36
N GLY A 93 4.52 -4.56 6.04
CA GLY A 93 5.50 -5.19 6.93
C GLY A 93 5.79 -4.41 8.21
N VAL A 94 4.82 -3.67 8.74
CA VAL A 94 4.98 -2.99 10.04
C VAL A 94 4.94 -4.01 11.19
N GLU A 95 6.03 -4.11 11.93
CA GLU A 95 6.21 -5.07 13.03
C GLU A 95 6.41 -4.41 14.39
N THR A 96 6.93 -3.17 14.44
CA THR A 96 7.25 -2.48 15.70
C THR A 96 6.55 -1.13 15.89
N GLN A 97 6.50 -0.66 17.14
CA GLN A 97 5.97 0.65 17.49
C GLN A 97 6.78 1.77 16.84
N GLU A 98 8.10 1.61 16.80
CA GLU A 98 9.04 2.60 16.25
C GLU A 98 8.83 2.77 14.74
N GLN A 99 8.58 1.68 14.01
CA GLN A 99 8.22 1.73 12.58
C GLN A 99 6.90 2.48 12.37
N LEU A 100 5.88 2.17 13.18
CA LEU A 100 4.58 2.86 13.14
C LEU A 100 4.72 4.37 13.41
N GLU A 101 5.52 4.75 14.40
CA GLU A 101 5.78 6.16 14.72
C GLU A 101 6.50 6.87 13.57
N CYS A 102 7.52 6.24 12.99
CA CYS A 102 8.19 6.78 11.82
C CYS A 102 7.20 6.98 10.66
N LEU A 103 6.35 5.99 10.34
CA LEU A 103 5.36 6.08 9.27
C LEU A 103 4.30 7.18 9.51
N ARG A 104 3.95 7.44 10.78
CA ARG A 104 3.08 8.58 11.14
C ARG A 104 3.75 9.92 10.88
N GLU A 105 5.04 10.05 11.20
CA GLU A 105 5.82 11.26 10.88
C GLU A 105 5.94 11.48 9.37
N LEU A 106 6.03 10.39 8.60
CA LEU A 106 6.02 10.43 7.13
C LEU A 106 4.62 10.71 6.55
N HIS A 107 3.59 10.90 7.37
CA HIS A 107 2.18 11.05 6.99
C HIS A 107 1.70 9.94 6.04
N CYS A 108 2.10 8.69 6.32
CA CYS A 108 1.54 7.51 5.67
C CYS A 108 0.12 7.24 6.21
N GLN A 109 -0.84 7.03 5.32
CA GLN A 109 -2.27 6.98 5.66
C GLN A 109 -2.68 5.62 6.23
N GLU A 110 -2.14 4.55 5.67
CA GLU A 110 -2.55 3.19 5.97
C GLU A 110 -1.32 2.32 6.18
N ILE A 111 -1.46 1.31 7.03
CA ILE A 111 -0.38 0.36 7.28
C ILE A 111 -0.91 -1.07 7.37
N GLN A 112 -0.05 -2.02 7.02
CA GLN A 112 -0.29 -3.44 7.11
C GLN A 112 0.93 -4.12 7.75
N GLY A 113 0.71 -4.98 8.74
CA GLY A 113 1.79 -5.78 9.31
C GLY A 113 1.47 -6.45 10.63
N HIS A 114 2.40 -7.29 11.08
CA HIS A 114 2.28 -8.12 12.28
C HIS A 114 2.13 -7.32 13.57
N TYR A 115 2.53 -6.04 13.58
CA TYR A 115 2.29 -5.14 14.69
C TYR A 115 0.79 -5.10 15.08
N PHE A 116 -0.11 -5.14 14.09
CA PHE A 116 -1.55 -5.20 14.33
C PHE A 116 -2.08 -6.63 14.37
N SER A 117 -1.78 -7.43 13.34
CA SER A 117 -2.22 -8.82 13.24
C SER A 117 -1.41 -9.54 12.16
N PRO A 118 -1.07 -10.83 12.35
CA PRO A 118 -0.65 -11.67 11.24
C PRO A 118 -1.80 -11.92 10.27
N ALA A 119 -1.50 -12.53 9.11
CA ALA A 119 -2.51 -13.10 8.24
C ALA A 119 -3.33 -14.16 9.00
N LEU A 120 -4.66 -14.07 8.90
CA LEU A 120 -5.57 -14.87 9.70
C LEU A 120 -6.34 -15.87 8.84
N SER A 121 -6.79 -16.95 9.50
CA SER A 121 -7.81 -17.83 8.92
C SER A 121 -9.09 -17.04 8.66
N VAL A 122 -9.94 -17.51 7.74
CA VAL A 122 -11.25 -16.89 7.46
C VAL A 122 -12.07 -16.70 8.74
N ASN A 123 -12.03 -17.69 9.65
CA ASN A 123 -12.76 -17.64 10.91
C ASN A 123 -12.24 -16.55 11.86
N ASP A 124 -10.92 -16.44 12.01
CA ASP A 124 -10.32 -15.46 12.92
C ASP A 124 -10.39 -14.03 12.35
N ALA A 125 -10.20 -13.88 11.04
CA ALA A 125 -10.43 -12.61 10.34
C ALA A 125 -11.88 -12.13 10.51
N SER A 126 -12.85 -13.03 10.34
CA SER A 126 -14.28 -12.70 10.51
C SER A 126 -14.58 -12.19 11.93
N LYS A 127 -14.02 -12.84 12.96
CA LYS A 127 -14.17 -12.39 14.36
C LYS A 127 -13.53 -11.03 14.59
N LEU A 128 -12.32 -10.81 14.06
CA LEU A 128 -11.61 -9.54 14.21
C LEU A 128 -12.39 -8.39 13.57
N LEU A 129 -12.90 -8.59 12.35
CA LEU A 129 -13.67 -7.60 11.60
C LEU A 129 -15.00 -7.24 12.29
N VAL A 130 -15.74 -8.23 12.79
CA VAL A 130 -16.99 -7.98 13.53
C VAL A 130 -16.71 -7.17 14.80
N ASN A 131 -15.67 -7.53 15.55
CA ASN A 131 -15.32 -6.83 16.78
C ASN A 131 -14.85 -5.38 16.54
N SER A 132 -14.09 -5.13 15.47
CA SER A 132 -13.64 -3.79 15.12
C SER A 132 -14.79 -2.90 14.66
N TRP A 133 -15.72 -3.44 13.87
CA TRP A 133 -16.97 -2.76 13.48
C TRP A 133 -17.84 -2.39 14.67
N LEU A 134 -18.03 -3.32 15.61
CA LEU A 134 -18.81 -3.05 16.83
C LEU A 134 -18.16 -1.99 17.72
N LYS A 135 -16.83 -1.90 17.77
CA LYS A 135 -16.13 -0.82 18.48
C LYS A 135 -16.34 0.54 17.82
N LYS A 136 -16.29 0.62 16.48
CA LYS A 136 -16.61 1.86 15.75
C LYS A 136 -18.07 2.27 15.90
N ALA A 137 -19.01 1.33 15.87
CA ALA A 137 -20.45 1.59 16.00
C ALA A 137 -20.90 1.99 17.42
N LYS A 138 -20.10 1.68 18.45
CA LYS A 138 -20.34 2.11 19.85
C LYS A 138 -19.84 3.51 20.16
N ILE A 139 -19.25 4.20 19.19
CA ILE A 139 -18.92 5.63 19.27
C ILE A 139 -20.05 6.37 18.53
N ALA A 140 -21.20 6.44 19.19
CA ALA A 140 -22.35 7.28 18.85
C ALA A 140 -23.07 7.64 20.15
#